data_AF-A0A2S6QU16-F1
#
_entry.id   AF-A0A2S6QU16-F1
#
_cell.length_a   1.000
_cell.length_b   1.000
_cell.length_c   1.000
_cell.angle_alpha   90.00
_cell.angle_beta   90.00
_cell.angle_gamma   90.00
#
_symmetry.space_group_name_H-M   'P 1'
#
loop_
_entity.id
_entity.type
_entity.pdbx_description
1 polymer ?
#
loop_
_entity_poly.entity_id
_entity_poly.type
_entity_poly.pdbx_seq_one_letter_code
_entity_poly.pdbx_strand_id
1 'polypeptide(L)' 'MQVIVRDNNVDQALKVLKKKMQREGMYREMKKGRSFEKPSEKKAREKAEAVRRWRKLQRKKEMTEE' A
#
# COMPACT_ATOMS: atom_id res chain seq x y z
N MET A 1 0.34 0.79 15.34
CA MET A 1 -0.26 -0.45 14.81
C MET A 1 0.02 -1.60 15.79
N GLN A 2 -1.00 -2.27 16.31
CA GLN A 2 -0.85 -3.32 17.33
C GLN A 2 -1.50 -4.64 16.87
N VAL A 3 -0.88 -5.78 17.19
CA VAL A 3 -1.41 -7.12 16.94
C VAL A 3 -1.37 -7.90 18.25
N ILE A 4 -2.50 -8.46 18.65
CA ILE A 4 -2.63 -9.31 19.83
C ILE A 4 -2.24 -10.73 19.41
N VAL A 5 -1.29 -11.33 20.13
CA VAL A 5 -0.90 -12.72 19.94
C VAL A 5 -1.80 -13.58 20.80
N ARG A 6 -2.45 -14.59 20.21
CA ARG A 6 -3.23 -15.60 20.93
C ARG A 6 -2.53 -16.94 20.82
N ASP A 7 -2.62 -17.75 21.87
CA ASP A 7 -2.15 -19.14 21.90
C ASP A 7 -0.67 -19.33 21.56
N ASN A 8 0.17 -18.34 21.94
CA ASN A 8 1.60 -18.30 21.63
C ASN A 8 1.96 -18.43 20.13
N ASN A 9 1.00 -18.17 19.23
CA ASN A 9 1.22 -18.28 17.79
C ASN A 9 1.83 -16.99 17.22
N VAL A 10 3.11 -16.80 17.52
CA VAL A 10 3.90 -15.61 17.13
C VAL A 10 4.03 -15.51 15.62
N ASP A 11 4.21 -16.64 14.93
CA ASP A 11 4.45 -16.69 13.50
C ASP A 11 3.24 -16.19 12.69
N GLN A 12 2.03 -16.55 13.14
CA GLN A 12 0.80 -16.04 12.54
C GLN A 12 0.60 -14.56 12.85
N ALA A 13 0.90 -14.12 14.07
CA ALA A 13 0.83 -12.71 14.44
C ALA A 13 1.77 -11.84 13.58
N LEU A 14 3.00 -12.30 13.30
CA LEU A 14 3.93 -11.62 12.40
C LEU A 14 3.41 -11.56 10.96
N LYS A 15 2.83 -12.64 10.45
CA LYS A 15 2.19 -12.65 9.12
C LYS A 15 1.02 -11.66 9.05
N VAL A 16 0.19 -11.58 10.08
CA VAL A 16 -0.94 -10.65 10.16
C VAL A 16 -0.46 -9.21 10.25
N LEU A 17 0.55 -8.94 11.08
CA LEU A 17 1.18 -7.62 11.19
C LEU A 17 1.72 -7.17 9.84
N LYS A 18 2.52 -8.02 9.16
CA LYS A 18 3.05 -7.72 7.83
C LYS A 18 1.94 -7.42 6.82
N LYS A 19 0.87 -8.22 6.78
CA LYS A 19 -0.27 -7.99 5.88
C LYS A 19 -0.97 -6.67 6.15
N LYS A 20 -1.20 -6.33 7.42
CA LYS A 20 -1.83 -5.07 7.80
C LYS A 20 -0.90 -3.87 7.48
N MET A 21 0.42 -3.95 7.70
CA MET A 21 1.40 -2.90 7.36
C MET A 21 1.47 -2.66 5.85
N GLN A 22 1.37 -3.74 5.05
CA GLN A 22 1.30 -3.64 3.60
C GLN A 22 0.01 -2.96 3.14
N ARG A 23 -1.12 -3.20 3.81
CA ARG A 23 -2.41 -2.57 3.51
C ARG A 23 -2.41 -1.07 3.83
N GLU A 24 -1.81 -0.70 4.94
CA GLU A 24 -1.60 0.71 5.34
C GLU A 24 -0.60 1.43 4.41
N GLY A 25 0.16 0.69 3.60
CA GLY A 25 1.10 1.28 2.64
C GLY A 25 2.41 1.77 3.26
N MET A 26 2.64 1.49 4.55
CA MET A 26 3.78 1.95 5.34
C MET A 26 5.12 1.64 4.66
N TYR A 27 5.30 0.43 4.12
CA TYR A 27 6.53 0.06 3.41
C TYR A 27 6.78 0.88 2.14
N ARG A 28 5.71 1.32 1.48
CA ARG A 28 5.80 2.14 0.27
C ARG A 28 6.18 3.58 0.62
N GLU A 29 5.67 4.10 1.73
CA GLU A 29 6.06 5.40 2.27
C GLU A 29 7.50 5.38 2.77
N MET A 30 7.88 4.35 3.53
CA MET A 30 9.26 4.15 3.96
C MET A 30 10.24 4.09 2.79
N LYS A 31 9.87 3.48 1.65
CA LYS A 31 10.71 3.47 0.45
C LYS A 31 10.79 4.85 -0.22
N LYS A 32 9.68 5.58 -0.27
CA LYS A 32 9.62 6.95 -0.84
C LYS A 32 10.40 7.96 -0.01
N GLY A 33 10.46 7.78 1.31
CA GLY A 33 11.16 8.68 2.23
C GLY A 33 12.66 8.42 2.40
N ARG A 34 13.26 7.44 1.71
CA ARG A 34 14.71 7.12 1.87
C ARG A 34 15.63 8.19 1.28
N SER A 35 15.16 8.94 0.31
CA SER A 35 15.90 9.97 -0.39
C SER A 35 15.02 11.19 -0.57
N PHE A 36 15.63 12.38 -0.61
CA PHE A 36 14.91 13.60 -0.95
C PHE A 36 14.37 13.51 -2.38
N GLU A 37 13.06 13.71 -2.54
CA GLU A 37 12.37 13.79 -3.83
C GLU A 37 12.04 15.26 -4.10
N LYS A 38 12.44 15.80 -5.26
CA LYS A 38 12.18 17.21 -5.58
C LYS A 38 10.66 17.44 -5.66
N PRO A 39 10.13 18.61 -5.24
CA PRO A 39 8.69 18.87 -5.28
C PRO A 39 8.04 18.69 -6.65
N SER A 40 8.77 18.98 -7.73
CA SER A 40 8.32 18.76 -9.12
C SER A 40 8.14 17.27 -9.45
N GLU A 41 9.08 16.43 -9.01
CA GLU A 41 9.07 14.98 -9.23
C GLU A 41 7.96 14.31 -8.41
N LYS A 42 7.78 14.77 -7.16
CA LYS A 42 6.69 14.35 -6.29
C LYS A 42 5.31 14.59 -6.94
N LYS A 43 5.09 15.80 -7.49
CA LYS A 43 3.85 16.16 -8.20
C LYS A 43 3.61 15.27 -9.43
N ALA A 44 4.64 15.04 -10.24
CA ALA A 44 4.54 14.18 -11.41
C ALA A 44 4.20 12.72 -11.04
N ARG A 45 4.84 12.19 -9.99
CA ARG A 45 4.58 10.84 -9.48
C ARG A 45 3.16 10.70 -8.94
N GLU A 46 2.67 11.66 -8.16
CA GLU A 46 1.32 11.64 -7.59
C GLU A 46 0.26 11.63 -8.70
N LYS A 47 0.42 12.47 -9.73
CA LYS A 47 -0.46 12.49 -10.90
C LYS A 47 -0.46 11.13 -11.63
N ALA A 48 0.72 10.56 -11.85
CA ALA A 48 0.85 9.24 -12.49
C ALA A 48 0.25 8.11 -11.63
N GLU A 49 0.42 8.14 -10.31
CA GLU A 49 -0.19 7.17 -9.39
C GLU A 49 -1.71 7.28 -9.36
N ALA A 50 -2.27 8.49 -9.40
CA ALA A 50 -3.72 8.72 -9.47
C ALA A 50 -4.32 8.14 -10.76
N VAL A 51 -3.73 8.43 -11.93
CA VAL A 51 -4.16 7.87 -13.21
C VAL A 51 -4.09 6.35 -13.20
N ARG A 52 -3.01 5.76 -12.66
CA ARG A 52 -2.86 4.30 -12.56
C ARG A 52 -3.94 3.68 -11.65
N ARG A 53 -4.26 4.32 -10.52
CA ARG A 53 -5.33 3.87 -9.61
C ARG A 53 -6.69 3.92 -10.30
N TRP A 54 -6.99 5.01 -11.00
CA TRP A 54 -8.24 5.19 -11.73
C TRP A 54 -8.41 4.12 -12.82
N ARG A 55 -7.38 3.89 -13.64
CA ARG A 55 -7.40 2.82 -14.67
C ARG A 55 -7.60 1.43 -14.07
N LYS A 56 -7.00 1.15 -12.90
CA LYS A 56 -7.19 -0.13 -12.20
C LYS A 56 -8.62 -0.29 -11.69
N LEU A 57 -9.25 0.80 -11.26
CA LEU A 57 -10.65 0.81 -10.81
C LEU A 57 -11.61 0.54 -11.97
N GLN A 58 -11.40 1.19 -13.12
CA GLN A 58 -12.22 0.97 -14.33
C GLN A 58 -12.16 -0.50 -14.77
N ARG A 59 -10.96 -1.07 -14.92
CA ARG A 59 -10.80 -2.50 -15.26
C ARG A 59 -11.53 -3.45 -14.31
N LYS A 60 -11.54 -3.12 -13.01
CA LYS A 60 -12.25 -3.94 -12.03
C LYS A 60 -13.76 -3.84 -12.19
N LYS A 61 -14.29 -2.66 -12.49
CA LYS A 61 -15.72 -2.45 -12.75
C LYS A 61 -16.15 -3.23 -13.99
N GLU A 62 -15.43 -3.06 -15.09
CA GLU A 62 -15.66 -3.77 -16.36
C GLU A 62 -15.70 -5.30 -16.15
N MET A 63 -14.77 -5.87 -15.38
CA MET A 63 -14.75 -7.31 -15.05
C MET A 63 -15.86 -7.80 -14.11
N THR A 64 -16.55 -6.91 -13.41
CA THR A 64 -17.59 -7.28 -12.43
C THR A 64 -19.00 -7.03 -12.99
N GLU A 65 -19.11 -6.17 -14.01
CA GLU A 65 -20.36 -5.84 -14.70
C GLU A 65 -20.64 -6.77 -15.90
N GLU A 66 -19.64 -7.54 -16.35
CA GLU A 66 -19.81 -8.77 -17.17
C GLU A 66 -20.10 -10.00 -16.30
#